data_AF-A0A4Q9LNH4-F1
#
_entry.id   AF-A0A4Q9LNH4-F1
#
_cell.length_a   1.000
_cell.length_b   1.000
_cell.length_c   1.000
_cell.angle_alpha   90.00
_cell.angle_beta   90.00
_cell.angle_gamma   90.00
#
_symmetry.space_group_name_H-M   'P 1'
#
loop_
_entity.id
_entity.type
_entity.pdbx_description
1 polymer ?
#
loop_
_entity_poly.entity_id
_entity_poly.type
_entity_poly.pdbx_seq_one_letter_code
_entity_poly.pdbx_strand_id
1 'polypeptide(L)'
;MNFFILICKIICASEFKYTAISKDSLSIDHNYLEISYEIGVDDQVKKCFDKLEFDIEDEKKEAMIKITSFYYKKIQEYTNNESDTFLAYFTTWICYYAYRHDTIIYKQKYRPELLFYLIRFKKFFEFCKEDKNMKSNIKNILVKLTTYRLQEKNDNYEDWCKQNYDSLKEKYPEICTNIENSSNRDNKIDIAVLRNIVLKKNSYETKSYLFGENLICATHEYHFGFFLSLKCMFLLGKKNEYFTLESLTKKEIINATEISEFTPEATSYIDKSFEKMNFESYKKITEYVSEPIFRKILKMKDGFKEIYEFSDKGVFSNIEPDDSNRSLEVIKYIVERDEINYINALYVFLKNISKTEYHEYISVVLCLKAFCFKKIVTCKQKKLRSIVEILFLADVLKIEFENENKNASAINTHKANL
;
A
#
# COMPACT_ATOMS: atom_id res chain seq x y z
N MET A 1 -25.65 13.81 -13.14
CA MET A 1 -26.73 12.80 -13.03
C MET A 1 -26.21 11.36 -12.89
N ASN A 2 -25.00 11.03 -13.37
CA ASN A 2 -24.43 9.68 -13.22
C ASN A 2 -23.85 9.33 -11.83
N PHE A 3 -23.41 10.32 -11.04
CA PHE A 3 -22.86 10.06 -9.69
C PHE A 3 -23.90 9.58 -8.66
N PHE A 4 -25.17 9.94 -8.84
CA PHE A 4 -26.25 9.56 -7.90
C PHE A 4 -26.53 8.05 -7.93
N ILE A 5 -26.38 7.41 -9.10
CA ILE A 5 -26.56 5.96 -9.29
C ILE A 5 -25.44 5.17 -8.58
N LEU A 6 -24.22 5.73 -8.54
CA LEU A 6 -23.08 5.13 -7.84
C LEU A 6 -23.28 5.14 -6.32
N ILE A 7 -23.80 6.24 -5.76
CA ILE A 7 -24.09 6.39 -4.33
C ILE A 7 -25.20 5.42 -3.87
N CYS A 8 -26.25 5.20 -4.68
CA CYS A 8 -27.35 4.29 -4.33
C CYS A 8 -26.92 2.80 -4.25
N LYS A 9 -25.91 2.37 -5.03
CA LYS A 9 -25.38 0.99 -4.92
C LYS A 9 -24.60 0.75 -3.63
N ILE A 10 -23.95 1.78 -3.08
CA ILE A 10 -23.13 1.69 -1.86
C ILE A 10 -24.02 1.57 -0.60
N ILE A 11 -25.17 2.25 -0.57
CA ILE A 11 -26.12 2.21 0.56
C ILE A 11 -26.64 0.77 0.82
N CYS A 12 -26.79 -0.03 -0.24
CA CYS A 12 -27.31 -1.40 -0.14
C CYS A 12 -26.33 -2.42 0.49
N ALA A 13 -25.06 -2.07 0.73
CA ALA A 13 -24.03 -2.99 1.21
C ALA A 13 -23.70 -2.85 2.73
N SER A 14 -24.50 -2.15 3.52
CA SER A 14 -24.07 -1.59 4.81
C SER A 14 -24.26 -2.45 6.09
N GLU A 15 -24.36 -3.79 5.99
CA GLU A 15 -24.59 -4.69 7.13
C GLU A 15 -23.32 -5.39 7.72
N PHE A 16 -22.15 -4.74 7.73
CA PHE A 16 -20.90 -5.42 8.12
C PHE A 16 -20.43 -5.17 9.56
N LYS A 17 -19.87 -6.23 10.16
CA LYS A 17 -19.31 -6.27 11.52
C LYS A 17 -17.79 -6.23 11.50
N TYR A 18 -17.25 -5.38 12.38
CA TYR A 18 -15.83 -5.11 12.60
C TYR A 18 -15.02 -6.35 13.03
N THR A 19 -13.96 -6.67 12.29
CA THR A 19 -12.89 -7.58 12.74
C THR A 19 -11.54 -6.85 12.67
N ALA A 20 -10.99 -6.51 13.84
CA ALA A 20 -9.71 -5.84 13.97
C ALA A 20 -8.55 -6.74 13.49
N ILE A 21 -7.89 -6.33 12.39
CA ILE A 21 -6.48 -6.57 12.04
C ILE A 21 -6.15 -5.45 11.04
N SER A 22 -5.08 -4.66 11.26
CA SER A 22 -4.30 -3.79 10.35
C SER A 22 -4.89 -3.20 9.04
N LYS A 23 -6.22 -3.11 8.91
CA LYS A 23 -6.93 -2.59 7.74
C LYS A 23 -6.84 -1.07 7.75
N ASP A 24 -6.65 -0.51 6.57
CA ASP A 24 -6.73 0.92 6.37
C ASP A 24 -8.12 1.48 6.75
N SER A 25 -8.11 2.68 7.33
CA SER A 25 -9.31 3.39 7.76
C SER A 25 -10.27 3.73 6.63
N LEU A 26 -9.81 3.85 5.38
CA LEU A 26 -10.66 4.19 4.23
C LEU A 26 -11.05 2.98 3.36
N SER A 27 -10.65 1.76 3.73
CA SER A 27 -10.99 0.50 3.03
C SER A 27 -11.74 -0.50 3.93
N ILE A 28 -12.47 0.02 4.93
CA ILE A 28 -13.26 -0.76 5.88
C ILE A 28 -14.37 -1.55 5.15
N ASP A 29 -14.57 -2.81 5.53
CA ASP A 29 -15.69 -3.68 5.11
C ASP A 29 -15.93 -3.74 3.59
N HIS A 30 -14.85 -3.86 2.80
CA HIS A 30 -14.90 -3.90 1.34
C HIS A 30 -15.40 -2.60 0.67
N ASN A 31 -15.37 -1.46 1.38
CA ASN A 31 -15.62 -0.15 0.79
C ASN A 31 -14.38 0.33 0.00
N TYR A 32 -14.07 -0.35 -1.09
CA TYR A 32 -13.00 0.01 -2.03
C TYR A 32 -13.55 0.36 -3.41
N LEU A 33 -12.78 1.12 -4.18
CA LEU A 33 -13.10 1.39 -5.57
C LEU A 33 -12.57 0.26 -6.47
N GLU A 34 -13.33 -0.06 -7.51
CA GLU A 34 -12.86 -0.91 -8.60
C GLU A 34 -13.02 -0.17 -9.92
N ILE A 35 -11.92 -0.01 -10.64
CA ILE A 35 -11.90 0.73 -11.90
C ILE A 35 -11.33 -0.18 -12.99
N SER A 36 -11.98 -0.20 -14.15
CA SER A 36 -11.47 -0.92 -15.32
C SER A 36 -10.15 -0.32 -15.77
N TYR A 37 -9.26 -1.14 -16.35
CA TYR A 37 -8.02 -0.63 -16.91
C TYR A 37 -7.73 -1.27 -18.28
N GLU A 38 -7.03 -0.52 -19.12
CA GLU A 38 -6.54 -1.01 -20.41
C GLU A 38 -5.04 -0.79 -20.49
N ILE A 39 -4.27 -1.84 -20.21
CA ILE A 39 -2.82 -1.84 -20.40
C ILE A 39 -2.37 -3.17 -21.02
N GLY A 40 -1.43 -3.06 -21.96
CA GLY A 40 -0.74 -4.21 -22.53
C GLY A 40 0.27 -4.83 -21.54
N VAL A 41 0.82 -5.97 -21.93
CA VAL A 41 1.84 -6.66 -21.13
C VAL A 41 3.14 -5.85 -21.08
N ASP A 42 3.71 -5.69 -19.88
CA ASP A 42 5.06 -5.17 -19.69
C ASP A 42 6.09 -6.32 -19.71
N ASP A 43 7.16 -6.16 -20.50
CA ASP A 43 8.18 -7.18 -20.68
C ASP A 43 8.95 -7.51 -19.40
N GLN A 44 9.16 -6.53 -18.52
CA GLN A 44 9.87 -6.73 -17.27
C GLN A 44 9.01 -7.54 -16.30
N VAL A 45 7.72 -7.24 -16.24
CA VAL A 45 6.75 -8.01 -15.44
C VAL A 45 6.63 -9.45 -15.97
N LYS A 46 6.53 -9.63 -17.29
CA LYS A 46 6.51 -10.98 -17.90
C LYS A 46 7.75 -11.79 -17.51
N LYS A 47 8.94 -11.18 -17.59
CA LYS A 47 10.21 -11.80 -17.14
C LYS A 47 10.21 -12.15 -15.65
N CYS A 48 9.51 -11.40 -14.80
CA CYS A 48 9.35 -11.75 -13.39
C CYS A 48 8.51 -13.02 -13.22
N PHE A 49 7.34 -13.09 -13.87
CA PHE A 49 6.48 -14.28 -13.82
C PHE A 49 7.18 -15.54 -14.35
N ASP A 50 7.96 -15.42 -15.42
CA ASP A 50 8.70 -16.56 -15.99
C ASP A 50 9.83 -17.05 -15.07
N LYS A 51 10.35 -16.19 -14.19
CA LYS A 51 11.40 -16.55 -13.23
C LYS A 51 10.88 -17.09 -11.90
N LEU A 52 9.73 -16.61 -11.43
CA LEU A 52 9.22 -16.91 -10.09
C LEU A 52 8.57 -18.30 -9.97
N GLU A 53 8.39 -19.01 -11.09
CA GLU A 53 7.88 -20.40 -11.14
C GLU A 53 6.59 -20.59 -10.31
N PHE A 54 5.74 -19.55 -10.28
CA PHE A 54 4.48 -19.60 -9.55
C PHE A 54 3.55 -20.66 -10.14
N ASP A 55 2.87 -21.35 -9.25
CA ASP A 55 1.86 -22.34 -9.63
C ASP A 55 0.56 -21.63 -10.02
N ILE A 56 0.41 -21.36 -11.32
CA ILE A 56 -0.71 -20.60 -11.92
C ILE A 56 -1.02 -21.24 -13.27
N GLU A 57 -2.30 -21.50 -13.54
CA GLU A 57 -2.79 -21.89 -14.88
C GLU A 57 -2.47 -20.81 -15.92
N ASP A 58 -2.10 -21.21 -17.15
CA ASP A 58 -1.63 -20.30 -18.20
C ASP A 58 -2.63 -19.16 -18.52
N GLU A 59 -3.93 -19.46 -18.62
CA GLU A 59 -4.96 -18.45 -18.88
C GLU A 59 -5.06 -17.41 -17.75
N LYS A 60 -4.91 -17.85 -16.49
CA LYS A 60 -4.89 -16.97 -15.32
C LYS A 60 -3.60 -16.16 -15.25
N LYS A 61 -2.47 -16.73 -15.70
CA LYS A 61 -1.16 -16.09 -15.73
C LYS A 61 -1.16 -14.87 -16.64
N GLU A 62 -1.77 -14.93 -17.82
CA GLU A 62 -1.82 -13.77 -18.73
C GLU A 62 -2.59 -12.58 -18.14
N ALA A 63 -3.77 -12.83 -17.56
CA ALA A 63 -4.55 -11.80 -16.89
C ALA A 63 -3.78 -11.18 -15.71
N MET A 64 -3.07 -12.00 -14.92
CA MET A 64 -2.22 -11.54 -13.82
C MET A 64 -1.04 -10.69 -14.30
N ILE A 65 -0.41 -11.06 -15.42
CA ILE A 65 0.66 -10.25 -16.01
C ILE A 65 0.11 -8.88 -16.41
N LYS A 66 -1.09 -8.79 -17.01
CA LYS A 66 -1.71 -7.52 -17.41
C LYS A 66 -1.99 -6.61 -16.21
N ILE A 67 -2.65 -7.10 -15.17
CA ILE A 67 -2.95 -6.27 -13.99
C ILE A 67 -1.68 -5.86 -13.24
N THR A 68 -0.69 -6.76 -13.15
CA THR A 68 0.62 -6.44 -12.55
C THR A 68 1.35 -5.37 -13.37
N SER A 69 1.28 -5.46 -14.71
CA SER A 69 1.86 -4.45 -15.62
C SER A 69 1.21 -3.08 -15.44
N PHE A 70 -0.11 -3.06 -15.22
CA PHE A 70 -0.83 -1.82 -14.92
C PHE A 70 -0.34 -1.20 -13.61
N TYR A 71 -0.35 -1.95 -12.50
CA TYR A 71 0.13 -1.45 -11.21
C TYR A 71 1.59 -0.99 -11.30
N TYR A 72 2.45 -1.78 -11.94
CA TYR A 72 3.87 -1.46 -12.12
C TYR A 72 4.05 -0.10 -12.80
N LYS A 73 3.42 0.11 -13.96
CA LYS A 73 3.50 1.37 -14.71
C LYS A 73 2.94 2.54 -13.93
N LYS A 74 1.78 2.37 -13.27
CA LYS A 74 1.21 3.42 -12.43
C LYS A 74 2.12 3.80 -11.27
N ILE A 75 2.76 2.85 -10.60
CA ILE A 75 3.72 3.17 -9.54
C ILE A 75 4.92 3.95 -10.11
N GLN A 76 5.40 3.61 -11.31
CA GLN A 76 6.48 4.36 -11.96
C GLN A 76 6.11 5.81 -12.25
N GLU A 77 4.88 6.08 -12.73
CA GLU A 77 4.38 7.44 -12.97
C GLU A 77 4.43 8.34 -11.72
N TYR A 78 4.30 7.76 -10.52
CA TYR A 78 4.42 8.51 -9.25
C TYR A 78 5.82 8.47 -8.63
N THR A 79 6.70 7.54 -9.03
CA THR A 79 8.00 7.38 -8.37
C THR A 79 9.19 7.76 -9.25
N ASN A 80 8.96 8.12 -10.53
CA ASN A 80 9.97 8.53 -11.51
C ASN A 80 11.14 7.52 -11.65
N ASN A 81 10.86 6.23 -11.48
CA ASN A 81 11.84 5.15 -11.54
C ASN A 81 11.59 4.24 -12.76
N GLU A 82 12.00 4.71 -13.93
CA GLU A 82 12.00 3.89 -15.13
C GLU A 82 12.92 2.68 -14.93
N SER A 83 12.46 1.47 -15.28
CA SER A 83 13.20 0.19 -15.20
C SER A 83 13.50 -0.41 -13.81
N ASP A 84 12.80 0.01 -12.75
CA ASP A 84 13.00 -0.53 -11.41
C ASP A 84 12.67 -2.03 -11.31
N THR A 85 13.73 -2.85 -11.27
CA THR A 85 13.64 -4.31 -11.17
C THR A 85 13.11 -4.78 -9.82
N PHE A 86 13.46 -4.09 -8.74
CA PHE A 86 12.94 -4.42 -7.42
C PHE A 86 11.42 -4.22 -7.41
N LEU A 87 10.95 -3.09 -7.92
CA LEU A 87 9.53 -2.77 -8.00
C LEU A 87 8.77 -3.78 -8.88
N ALA A 88 9.33 -4.22 -10.01
CA ALA A 88 8.70 -5.21 -10.87
C ALA A 88 8.48 -6.55 -10.14
N TYR A 89 9.51 -7.08 -9.46
CA TYR A 89 9.35 -8.31 -8.67
C TYR A 89 8.39 -8.12 -7.49
N PHE A 90 8.50 -7.01 -6.76
CA PHE A 90 7.66 -6.77 -5.60
C PHE A 90 6.17 -6.68 -5.99
N THR A 91 5.86 -5.92 -7.03
CA THR A 91 4.49 -5.80 -7.57
C THR A 91 3.97 -7.15 -8.05
N THR A 92 4.83 -7.96 -8.67
CA THR A 92 4.50 -9.33 -9.10
C THR A 92 4.14 -10.24 -7.92
N TRP A 93 4.90 -10.18 -6.81
CA TRP A 93 4.58 -10.91 -5.58
C TRP A 93 3.25 -10.49 -4.96
N ILE A 94 2.99 -9.18 -4.87
CA ILE A 94 1.73 -8.66 -4.33
C ILE A 94 0.56 -9.11 -5.21
N CYS A 95 0.65 -8.91 -6.53
CA CYS A 95 -0.43 -9.28 -7.45
C CYS A 95 -0.65 -10.79 -7.52
N TYR A 96 0.40 -11.60 -7.36
CA TYR A 96 0.26 -13.04 -7.21
C TYR A 96 -0.63 -13.38 -6.01
N TYR A 97 -0.33 -12.88 -4.81
CA TYR A 97 -1.13 -13.18 -3.63
C TYR A 97 -2.53 -12.56 -3.67
N ALA A 98 -2.64 -11.32 -4.15
CA ALA A 98 -3.91 -10.59 -4.25
C ALA A 98 -4.87 -11.29 -5.21
N TYR A 99 -4.43 -11.66 -6.41
CA TYR A 99 -5.33 -12.07 -7.48
C TYR A 99 -5.29 -13.58 -7.79
N ARG A 100 -4.50 -14.41 -7.09
CA ARG A 100 -4.36 -15.86 -7.43
C ARG A 100 -5.66 -16.62 -7.34
N HIS A 101 -6.53 -16.25 -6.41
CA HIS A 101 -7.80 -16.92 -6.16
C HIS A 101 -8.99 -16.25 -6.87
N ASP A 102 -8.76 -15.08 -7.46
CA ASP A 102 -9.80 -14.34 -8.18
C ASP A 102 -10.10 -14.99 -9.53
N THR A 103 -11.39 -15.01 -9.88
CA THR A 103 -11.83 -15.35 -11.24
C THR A 103 -11.29 -14.29 -12.21
N ILE A 104 -11.18 -14.65 -13.49
CA ILE A 104 -10.66 -13.76 -14.55
C ILE A 104 -11.40 -12.41 -14.57
N ILE A 105 -12.68 -12.39 -14.21
CA ILE A 105 -13.53 -11.18 -14.20
C ILE A 105 -13.04 -10.14 -13.19
N TYR A 106 -12.57 -10.55 -12.01
CA TYR A 106 -12.03 -9.62 -11.01
C TYR A 106 -10.64 -9.09 -11.36
N LYS A 107 -9.94 -9.73 -12.30
CA LYS A 107 -8.62 -9.30 -12.79
C LYS A 107 -8.70 -8.21 -13.87
N GLN A 108 -9.90 -7.83 -14.32
CA GLN A 108 -10.10 -6.75 -15.30
C GLN A 108 -10.25 -5.37 -14.64
N LYS A 109 -10.25 -5.32 -13.31
CA LYS A 109 -10.34 -4.08 -12.56
C LYS A 109 -9.21 -3.99 -11.57
N TYR A 110 -8.69 -2.78 -11.38
CA TYR A 110 -7.72 -2.49 -10.34
C TYR A 110 -8.42 -1.77 -9.18
N ARG A 111 -7.84 -1.92 -7.99
CA ARG A 111 -8.21 -1.17 -6.79
C ARG A 111 -7.25 0.02 -6.60
N PRO A 112 -7.73 1.27 -6.67
CA PRO A 112 -6.94 2.48 -6.41
C PRO A 112 -6.29 2.49 -5.03
N GLU A 113 -6.96 1.96 -4.00
CA GLU A 113 -6.42 1.89 -2.63
C GLU A 113 -5.16 1.02 -2.57
N LEU A 114 -5.14 -0.12 -3.28
CA LEU A 114 -3.94 -0.93 -3.39
C LEU A 114 -2.82 -0.15 -4.12
N LEU A 115 -3.15 0.58 -5.18
CA LEU A 115 -2.17 1.41 -5.90
C LEU A 115 -1.57 2.48 -4.97
N PHE A 116 -2.40 3.16 -4.18
CA PHE A 116 -1.98 4.13 -3.18
C PHE A 116 -0.94 3.54 -2.22
N TYR A 117 -1.24 2.36 -1.64
CA TYR A 117 -0.34 1.72 -0.70
C TYR A 117 0.94 1.20 -1.33
N LEU A 118 0.91 0.73 -2.59
CA LEU A 118 2.11 0.33 -3.32
C LEU A 118 3.02 1.51 -3.66
N ILE A 119 2.46 2.66 -4.04
CA ILE A 119 3.22 3.91 -4.25
C ILE A 119 3.91 4.32 -2.95
N ARG A 120 3.16 4.37 -1.84
CA ARG A 120 3.69 4.72 -0.53
C ARG A 120 4.73 3.73 -0.03
N PHE A 121 4.53 2.43 -0.23
CA PHE A 121 5.51 1.40 0.08
C PHE A 121 6.83 1.67 -0.64
N LYS A 122 6.78 1.94 -1.96
CA LYS A 122 7.99 2.20 -2.75
C LYS A 122 8.75 3.40 -2.23
N LYS A 123 8.07 4.53 -2.00
CA LYS A 123 8.71 5.73 -1.42
C LYS A 123 9.23 5.48 -0.01
N PHE A 124 8.52 4.70 0.81
CA PHE A 124 8.97 4.34 2.15
C PHE A 124 10.23 3.47 2.11
N PHE A 125 10.28 2.49 1.19
CA PHE A 125 11.46 1.66 0.97
C PHE A 125 12.69 2.51 0.58
N GLU A 126 12.52 3.50 -0.30
CA GLU A 126 13.59 4.46 -0.64
C GLU A 126 14.04 5.27 0.58
N PHE A 127 13.08 5.79 1.36
CA PHE A 127 13.37 6.54 2.57
C PHE A 127 14.20 5.71 3.57
N CYS A 128 13.85 4.43 3.77
CA CYS A 128 14.59 3.52 4.63
C CYS A 128 16.03 3.25 4.16
N LYS A 129 16.35 3.47 2.88
CA LYS A 129 17.70 3.32 2.33
C LYS A 129 18.52 4.60 2.42
N GLU A 130 17.87 5.76 2.39
CA GLU A 130 18.52 7.08 2.39
C GLU A 130 18.70 7.65 3.81
N ASP A 131 17.69 7.52 4.67
CA ASP A 131 17.72 8.07 6.04
C ASP A 131 18.51 7.18 6.99
N LYS A 132 19.57 7.73 7.60
CA LYS A 132 20.48 6.98 8.50
C LYS A 132 19.77 6.38 9.72
N ASN A 133 18.80 7.09 10.29
CA ASN A 133 18.09 6.62 11.48
C ASN A 133 17.15 5.48 11.11
N MET A 134 16.39 5.63 10.01
CA MET A 134 15.54 4.54 9.53
C MET A 134 16.36 3.33 9.08
N LYS A 135 17.48 3.53 8.40
CA LYS A 135 18.39 2.44 8.02
C LYS A 135 18.83 1.63 9.26
N SER A 136 19.20 2.32 10.34
CA SER A 136 19.57 1.69 11.62
C SER A 136 18.37 0.97 12.26
N ASN A 137 17.18 1.58 12.25
CA ASN A 137 15.97 0.98 12.79
C ASN A 137 15.57 -0.29 12.04
N ILE A 138 15.58 -0.28 10.70
CA ILE A 138 15.27 -1.46 9.88
C ILE A 138 16.30 -2.57 10.10
N LYS A 139 17.59 -2.23 10.22
CA LYS A 139 18.63 -3.20 10.59
C LYS A 139 18.29 -3.87 11.93
N ASN A 140 17.92 -3.08 12.94
CA ASN A 140 17.55 -3.61 14.26
C ASN A 140 16.30 -4.50 14.19
N ILE A 141 15.29 -4.11 13.43
CA ILE A 141 14.08 -4.92 13.19
C ILE A 141 14.45 -6.26 12.52
N LEU A 142 15.31 -6.25 11.50
CA LEU A 142 15.74 -7.48 10.83
C LEU A 142 16.52 -8.42 11.75
N VAL A 143 17.40 -7.89 12.60
CA VAL A 143 18.11 -8.67 13.63
C VAL A 143 17.09 -9.34 14.55
N LYS A 144 16.16 -8.55 15.08
CA LYS A 144 15.07 -9.03 15.95
C LYS A 144 14.27 -10.15 15.26
N LEU A 145 13.75 -9.91 14.07
CA LEU A 145 13.00 -10.92 13.33
C LEU A 145 13.79 -12.21 13.12
N THR A 146 15.08 -12.09 12.80
CA THR A 146 15.96 -13.23 12.55
C THR A 146 16.21 -14.03 13.84
N THR A 147 16.50 -13.37 14.95
CA THR A 147 16.66 -14.02 16.26
C THR A 147 15.38 -14.72 16.69
N TYR A 148 14.22 -14.07 16.54
CA TYR A 148 12.92 -14.60 16.95
C TYR A 148 12.62 -15.92 16.25
N ARG A 149 12.92 -15.98 14.94
CA ARG A 149 12.72 -17.19 14.14
C ARG A 149 13.74 -18.29 14.45
N LEU A 150 15.00 -17.94 14.78
CA LEU A 150 16.01 -18.92 15.18
C LEU A 150 15.72 -19.58 16.54
N GLN A 151 14.94 -18.92 17.39
CA GLN A 151 14.56 -19.39 18.72
C GLN A 151 13.15 -20.01 18.75
N GLU A 152 12.64 -20.47 17.60
CA GLU A 152 11.34 -21.14 17.47
C GLU A 152 10.16 -20.34 18.06
N LYS A 153 10.18 -19.00 17.89
CA LYS A 153 9.05 -18.13 18.27
C LYS A 153 8.80 -18.03 19.79
N ASN A 154 9.82 -18.04 20.64
CA ASN A 154 9.66 -17.89 22.09
C ASN A 154 8.94 -16.56 22.46
N ASP A 155 7.86 -16.64 23.23
CA ASP A 155 6.86 -15.56 23.43
C ASP A 155 7.29 -14.43 24.38
N ASN A 156 8.42 -14.55 25.08
CA ASN A 156 8.79 -13.61 26.13
C ASN A 156 9.61 -12.40 25.61
N TYR A 157 8.92 -11.40 25.07
CA TYR A 157 9.45 -10.22 24.38
C TYR A 157 10.45 -9.36 25.20
N GLU A 158 10.28 -9.24 26.52
CA GLU A 158 11.13 -8.38 27.37
C GLU A 158 12.45 -9.04 27.80
N ASP A 159 12.45 -10.34 28.08
CA ASP A 159 13.67 -11.11 28.34
C ASP A 159 14.47 -11.37 27.06
N TRP A 160 13.76 -11.42 25.92
CA TRP A 160 14.34 -11.58 24.60
C TRP A 160 15.07 -10.33 24.07
N CYS A 161 14.56 -9.12 24.33
CA CYS A 161 15.28 -7.88 24.03
C CYS A 161 16.62 -7.74 24.80
N LYS A 162 16.85 -8.57 25.83
CA LYS A 162 18.12 -8.64 26.58
C LYS A 162 19.09 -9.69 26.03
N GLN A 163 18.66 -10.58 25.12
CA GLN A 163 19.55 -11.53 24.44
C GLN A 163 20.01 -10.95 23.10
N ASN A 164 21.28 -10.57 23.10
CA ASN A 164 21.86 -9.50 22.32
C ASN A 164 22.08 -9.85 20.85
N TYR A 165 21.98 -8.84 19.99
CA TYR A 165 22.64 -8.82 18.68
C TYR A 165 24.04 -9.44 18.71
N ASP A 166 24.78 -9.22 19.80
CA ASP A 166 26.10 -9.80 20.03
C ASP A 166 26.08 -11.33 20.13
N SER A 167 25.06 -11.94 20.73
CA SER A 167 24.88 -13.40 20.76
C SER A 167 24.51 -13.96 19.38
N LEU A 168 23.64 -13.26 18.64
CA LEU A 168 23.35 -13.63 17.25
C LEU A 168 24.61 -13.52 16.39
N LYS A 169 25.39 -12.46 16.56
CA LYS A 169 26.62 -12.18 15.83
C LYS A 169 27.74 -13.15 16.19
N GLU A 170 27.82 -13.60 17.44
CA GLU A 170 28.77 -14.62 17.88
C GLU A 170 28.44 -15.98 17.26
N LYS A 171 27.15 -16.36 17.23
CA LYS A 171 26.71 -17.66 16.75
C LYS A 171 26.54 -17.74 15.22
N TYR A 172 26.15 -16.63 14.59
CA TYR A 172 25.86 -16.51 13.17
C TYR A 172 26.40 -15.18 12.59
N PRO A 173 27.74 -14.97 12.60
CA PRO A 173 28.34 -13.73 12.13
C PRO A 173 27.99 -13.42 10.68
N GLU A 174 27.87 -14.44 9.83
CA GLU A 174 27.51 -14.33 8.41
C GLU A 174 26.14 -13.66 8.23
N ILE A 175 25.13 -14.07 9.00
CA ILE A 175 23.79 -13.47 8.94
C ILE A 175 23.84 -12.00 9.33
N CYS A 176 24.51 -11.68 10.44
CA CYS A 176 24.62 -10.30 10.91
C CYS A 176 25.31 -9.41 9.87
N THR A 177 26.40 -9.88 9.28
CA THR A 177 27.08 -9.19 8.17
C THR A 177 26.18 -9.06 6.94
N ASN A 178 25.43 -10.10 6.59
CA ASN A 178 24.49 -10.07 5.47
C ASN A 178 23.35 -9.06 5.70
N ILE A 179 22.79 -8.97 6.92
CA ILE A 179 21.79 -7.97 7.32
C ILE A 179 22.39 -6.55 7.19
N GLU A 180 23.60 -6.34 7.73
CA GLU A 180 24.33 -5.08 7.63
C GLU A 180 24.51 -4.63 6.18
N ASN A 181 25.02 -5.54 5.35
CA ASN A 181 25.28 -5.28 3.93
C ASN A 181 23.98 -5.02 3.15
N SER A 182 22.89 -5.70 3.49
CA SER A 182 21.59 -5.55 2.81
C SER A 182 20.96 -4.17 2.97
N SER A 183 21.47 -3.35 3.89
CA SER A 183 20.99 -1.99 4.13
C SER A 183 21.66 -0.95 3.22
N ASN A 184 22.64 -1.36 2.39
CA ASN A 184 23.30 -0.48 1.43
C ASN A 184 22.42 -0.29 0.18
N ARG A 185 22.48 0.93 -0.40
CA ARG A 185 21.59 1.37 -1.50
C ARG A 185 21.78 0.52 -2.76
N ASP A 186 23.01 0.14 -3.08
CA ASP A 186 23.35 -0.58 -4.32
C ASP A 186 23.41 -2.11 -4.16
N ASN A 187 22.91 -2.64 -3.03
CA ASN A 187 23.02 -4.05 -2.75
C ASN A 187 21.98 -4.87 -3.53
N LYS A 188 22.45 -5.86 -4.30
CA LYS A 188 21.63 -6.81 -5.06
C LYS A 188 20.81 -7.78 -4.18
N ILE A 189 21.04 -7.82 -2.87
CA ILE A 189 20.32 -8.71 -1.93
C ILE A 189 18.81 -8.54 -2.03
N ASP A 190 18.28 -7.32 -2.03
CA ASP A 190 16.82 -7.13 -1.98
C ASP A 190 16.13 -7.68 -3.24
N ILE A 191 16.78 -7.57 -4.40
CA ILE A 191 16.32 -8.19 -5.64
C ILE A 191 16.50 -9.70 -5.59
N ALA A 192 17.62 -10.20 -5.04
CA ALA A 192 17.87 -11.64 -4.90
C ALA A 192 16.83 -12.32 -4.01
N VAL A 193 16.42 -11.68 -2.90
CA VAL A 193 15.33 -12.12 -2.02
C VAL A 193 14.07 -12.33 -2.84
N LEU A 194 13.63 -11.31 -3.57
CA LEU A 194 12.38 -11.39 -4.32
C LEU A 194 12.46 -12.36 -5.49
N ARG A 195 13.62 -12.48 -6.14
CA ARG A 195 13.80 -13.31 -7.34
C ARG A 195 13.97 -14.80 -7.02
N ASN A 196 14.67 -15.13 -5.95
CA ASN A 196 15.17 -16.49 -5.72
C ASN A 196 14.44 -17.22 -4.59
N ILE A 197 13.41 -16.61 -4.00
CA ILE A 197 12.45 -17.34 -3.18
C ILE A 197 11.50 -18.14 -4.10
N VAL A 198 11.31 -19.42 -3.78
CA VAL A 198 10.40 -20.33 -4.47
C VAL A 198 9.38 -20.86 -3.47
N LEU A 199 8.10 -20.83 -3.85
CA LEU A 199 7.05 -21.39 -3.00
C LEU A 199 7.00 -22.91 -3.14
N LYS A 200 6.91 -23.61 -2.01
CA LYS A 200 6.68 -25.06 -1.98
C LYS A 200 5.30 -25.36 -2.58
N LYS A 201 5.26 -26.18 -3.64
CA LYS A 201 4.03 -26.74 -4.21
C LYS A 201 3.30 -27.54 -3.13
N ASN A 202 1.98 -27.37 -2.99
CA ASN A 202 1.09 -28.00 -1.99
C ASN A 202 0.93 -27.29 -0.62
N SER A 203 1.12 -25.98 -0.52
CA SER A 203 0.74 -25.25 0.71
C SER A 203 -0.77 -24.99 0.75
N TYR A 204 -1.46 -25.54 1.75
CA TYR A 204 -2.90 -25.42 2.02
C TYR A 204 -3.48 -24.04 1.66
N GLU A 205 -4.57 -24.03 0.87
CA GLU A 205 -5.05 -22.87 0.12
C GLU A 205 -5.74 -21.79 0.98
N THR A 206 -6.42 -22.16 2.06
CA THR A 206 -7.30 -21.22 2.80
C THR A 206 -6.54 -20.08 3.49
N LYS A 207 -5.39 -20.38 4.11
CA LYS A 207 -4.56 -19.34 4.75
C LYS A 207 -3.95 -18.39 3.71
N SER A 208 -3.59 -18.92 2.54
CA SER A 208 -3.05 -18.10 1.46
C SER A 208 -4.10 -17.18 0.85
N TYR A 209 -5.36 -17.60 0.80
CA TYR A 209 -6.48 -16.76 0.36
C TYR A 209 -6.68 -15.56 1.29
N LEU A 210 -6.83 -15.82 2.59
CA LEU A 210 -6.97 -14.76 3.61
C LEU A 210 -5.78 -13.80 3.62
N PHE A 211 -4.58 -14.33 3.37
CA PHE A 211 -3.38 -13.51 3.26
C PHE A 211 -3.41 -12.57 2.04
N GLY A 212 -3.92 -13.05 0.90
CA GLY A 212 -4.14 -12.23 -0.29
C GLY A 212 -5.11 -11.07 -0.03
N GLU A 213 -6.26 -11.36 0.58
CA GLU A 213 -7.23 -10.33 1.00
C GLU A 213 -6.61 -9.28 1.93
N ASN A 214 -5.82 -9.72 2.91
CA ASN A 214 -5.10 -8.81 3.81
C ASN A 214 -4.10 -7.92 3.04
N LEU A 215 -3.38 -8.45 2.05
CA LEU A 215 -2.45 -7.67 1.24
C LEU A 215 -3.14 -6.64 0.36
N ILE A 216 -4.38 -6.86 -0.07
CA ILE A 216 -5.12 -5.92 -0.90
C ILE A 216 -5.56 -4.69 -0.09
N CYS A 217 -6.02 -4.88 1.14
CA CYS A 217 -6.49 -3.81 2.04
C CYS A 217 -5.41 -3.33 3.03
N ALA A 218 -4.17 -3.75 2.82
CA ALA A 218 -3.04 -3.50 3.71
C ALA A 218 -2.49 -2.09 3.58
N THR A 219 -2.00 -1.56 4.70
CA THR A 219 -1.20 -0.34 4.70
C THR A 219 0.21 -0.60 4.15
N HIS A 220 0.91 0.47 3.78
CA HIS A 220 2.29 0.35 3.30
C HIS A 220 3.27 -0.26 4.33
N GLU A 221 2.98 -0.14 5.64
CA GLU A 221 3.73 -0.80 6.71
C GLU A 221 3.55 -2.32 6.66
N TYR A 222 2.33 -2.79 6.36
CA TYR A 222 2.07 -4.22 6.19
C TYR A 222 2.77 -4.78 4.94
N HIS A 223 2.74 -4.04 3.82
CA HIS A 223 3.52 -4.38 2.62
C HIS A 223 5.03 -4.41 2.91
N PHE A 224 5.53 -3.50 3.75
CA PHE A 224 6.92 -3.50 4.18
C PHE A 224 7.23 -4.68 5.11
N GLY A 225 6.32 -5.03 6.03
CA GLY A 225 6.41 -6.24 6.86
C GLY A 225 6.45 -7.52 6.03
N PHE A 226 5.67 -7.60 4.95
CA PHE A 226 5.72 -8.70 3.99
C PHE A 226 7.10 -8.79 3.33
N PHE A 227 7.65 -7.67 2.85
CA PHE A 227 9.00 -7.65 2.29
C PHE A 227 10.07 -8.07 3.30
N LEU A 228 10.02 -7.56 4.54
CA LEU A 228 10.95 -7.95 5.60
C LEU A 228 10.82 -9.43 5.95
N SER A 229 9.61 -9.99 5.88
CA SER A 229 9.36 -11.40 6.09
C SER A 229 10.10 -12.24 5.07
N LEU A 230 9.90 -11.97 3.77
CA LEU A 230 10.63 -12.63 2.68
C LEU A 230 12.14 -12.52 2.87
N LYS A 231 12.62 -11.31 3.18
CA LYS A 231 14.04 -11.03 3.41
C LYS A 231 14.61 -11.84 4.57
N CYS A 232 13.89 -11.94 5.68
CA CYS A 232 14.29 -12.75 6.83
C CYS A 232 14.35 -14.24 6.48
N MET A 233 13.36 -14.78 5.76
CA MET A 233 13.37 -16.20 5.35
C MET A 233 14.57 -16.51 4.46
N PHE A 234 14.85 -15.64 3.49
CA PHE A 234 15.99 -15.79 2.59
C PHE A 234 17.34 -15.73 3.30
N LEU A 235 17.48 -14.83 4.27
CA LEU A 235 18.69 -14.72 5.10
C LEU A 235 18.90 -16.00 5.94
N LEU A 236 17.83 -16.54 6.51
CA LEU A 236 17.87 -17.74 7.35
C LEU A 236 18.17 -19.02 6.57
N GLY A 237 17.66 -19.14 5.35
CA GLY A 237 18.04 -20.21 4.43
C GLY A 237 19.55 -20.26 4.15
N LYS A 238 20.22 -19.11 4.32
CA LYS A 238 21.65 -18.89 4.09
C LYS A 238 22.41 -18.62 5.38
N LYS A 239 21.91 -19.14 6.50
CA LYS A 239 22.40 -18.80 7.85
C LYS A 239 23.89 -19.06 8.11
N ASN A 240 24.48 -19.98 7.36
CA ASN A 240 25.89 -20.37 7.49
C ASN A 240 26.72 -19.94 6.25
N GLU A 241 26.19 -19.07 5.39
CA GLU A 241 26.81 -18.67 4.13
C GLU A 241 26.98 -17.14 4.07
N TYR A 242 28.18 -16.67 3.72
CA TYR A 242 28.36 -15.27 3.31
C TYR A 242 27.72 -15.03 1.95
N PHE A 243 27.16 -13.84 1.74
CA PHE A 243 26.60 -13.49 0.44
C PHE A 243 27.68 -13.26 -0.63
N THR A 244 27.99 -14.34 -1.35
CA THR A 244 28.66 -14.33 -2.65
C THR A 244 27.64 -14.22 -3.78
N LEU A 245 28.09 -13.86 -4.99
CA LEU A 245 27.21 -13.84 -6.17
C LEU A 245 26.50 -15.19 -6.39
N GLU A 246 27.22 -16.29 -6.17
CA GLU A 246 26.71 -17.66 -6.27
C GLU A 246 25.67 -17.97 -5.18
N SER A 247 25.95 -17.63 -3.92
CA SER A 247 24.97 -17.84 -2.85
C SER A 247 23.70 -17.03 -3.12
N LEU A 248 23.81 -15.82 -3.69
CA LEU A 248 22.64 -14.97 -3.97
C LEU A 248 21.74 -15.56 -5.05
N THR A 249 22.26 -16.33 -6.00
CA THR A 249 21.47 -16.99 -7.07
C THR A 249 20.85 -18.31 -6.64
N LYS A 250 21.31 -18.92 -5.55
CA LYS A 250 20.73 -20.13 -4.98
C LYS A 250 19.29 -19.88 -4.52
N LYS A 251 18.37 -20.72 -5.01
CA LYS A 251 16.94 -20.67 -4.68
C LYS A 251 16.69 -21.10 -3.24
N GLU A 252 15.76 -20.41 -2.58
CA GLU A 252 15.30 -20.74 -1.23
C GLU A 252 13.84 -21.17 -1.29
N ILE A 253 13.54 -22.38 -0.80
CA ILE A 253 12.18 -22.92 -0.85
C ILE A 253 11.48 -22.58 0.46
N ILE A 254 10.34 -21.88 0.38
CA ILE A 254 9.57 -21.48 1.56
C ILE A 254 8.10 -21.89 1.43
N ASN A 255 7.42 -21.99 2.57
CA ASN A 255 5.99 -22.28 2.64
C ASN A 255 5.19 -20.98 2.65
N ALA A 256 4.16 -20.86 1.80
CA ALA A 256 3.27 -19.69 1.78
C ALA A 256 2.58 -19.45 3.14
N THR A 257 2.27 -20.53 3.87
CA THR A 257 1.69 -20.43 5.22
C THR A 257 2.64 -19.74 6.19
N GLU A 258 3.94 -20.05 6.14
CA GLU A 258 4.93 -19.40 7.01
C GLU A 258 5.02 -17.90 6.73
N ILE A 259 4.92 -17.48 5.47
CA ILE A 259 4.89 -16.07 5.09
C ILE A 259 3.68 -15.37 5.69
N SER A 260 2.51 -16.00 5.57
CA SER A 260 1.27 -15.43 6.10
C SER A 260 1.29 -15.28 7.62
N GLU A 261 1.91 -16.22 8.35
CA GLU A 261 2.02 -16.17 9.80
C GLU A 261 3.10 -15.20 10.29
N PHE A 262 4.16 -15.02 9.51
CA PHE A 262 5.30 -14.19 9.91
C PHE A 262 5.12 -12.70 9.57
N THR A 263 4.32 -12.40 8.54
CA THR A 263 4.07 -11.02 8.10
C THR A 263 3.49 -10.13 9.20
N PRO A 264 2.43 -10.55 9.93
CA PRO A 264 1.88 -9.75 11.03
C PRO A 264 2.92 -9.44 12.12
N GLU A 265 3.78 -10.40 12.44
CA GLU A 265 4.84 -10.19 13.44
C GLU A 265 5.85 -9.14 12.96
N ALA A 266 6.30 -9.25 11.70
CA ALA A 266 7.17 -8.25 11.07
C ALA A 266 6.54 -6.85 11.03
N THR A 267 5.24 -6.77 10.73
CA THR A 267 4.48 -5.51 10.78
C THR A 267 4.42 -4.95 12.19
N SER A 268 4.22 -5.78 13.21
CA SER A 268 4.17 -5.34 14.61
C SER A 268 5.47 -4.64 15.06
N TYR A 269 6.64 -5.09 14.59
CA TYR A 269 7.90 -4.43 14.89
C TYR A 269 8.04 -3.06 14.22
N ILE A 270 7.49 -2.92 13.01
CA ILE A 270 7.42 -1.63 12.30
C ILE A 270 6.49 -0.69 13.07
N ASP A 271 5.31 -1.16 13.45
CA ASP A 271 4.32 -0.38 14.19
C ASP A 271 4.88 0.09 15.54
N LYS A 272 5.50 -0.81 16.32
CA LYS A 272 6.19 -0.46 17.58
C LYS A 272 7.31 0.57 17.36
N SER A 273 8.00 0.53 16.21
CA SER A 273 9.02 1.52 15.87
C SER A 273 8.39 2.88 15.57
N PHE A 274 7.21 2.93 14.95
CA PHE A 274 6.47 4.15 14.69
C PHE A 274 5.79 4.72 15.94
N GLU A 275 5.30 3.88 16.86
CA GLU A 275 4.73 4.32 18.14
C GLU A 275 5.75 5.08 19.01
N LYS A 276 7.01 4.63 19.00
CA LYS A 276 8.11 5.28 19.72
C LYS A 276 8.68 6.50 19.00
N MET A 277 8.24 6.75 17.78
CA MET A 277 8.72 7.84 16.96
C MET A 277 8.01 9.14 17.33
N ASN A 278 8.77 10.23 17.49
CA ASN A 278 8.16 11.54 17.68
C ASN A 278 7.40 11.99 16.44
N PHE A 279 6.39 12.85 16.64
CA PHE A 279 5.47 13.24 15.57
C PHE A 279 6.17 14.00 14.42
N GLU A 280 7.24 14.75 14.71
CA GLU A 280 8.02 15.47 13.67
C GLU A 280 8.79 14.50 12.75
N SER A 281 9.30 13.39 13.29
CA SER A 281 9.95 12.35 12.48
C SER A 281 8.91 11.61 11.61
N TYR A 282 7.72 11.34 12.17
CA TYR A 282 6.62 10.75 11.41
C TYR A 282 6.13 11.68 10.28
N LYS A 283 6.09 12.99 10.55
CA LYS A 283 5.80 14.02 9.55
C LYS A 283 6.81 13.99 8.41
N LYS A 284 8.11 13.99 8.70
CA LYS A 284 9.17 13.92 7.67
C LYS A 284 9.00 12.70 6.76
N ILE A 285 8.69 11.54 7.33
CA ILE A 285 8.43 10.31 6.57
C ILE A 285 7.18 10.48 5.71
N THR A 286 6.08 10.94 6.32
CA THR A 286 4.80 11.09 5.62
C THR A 286 4.89 12.09 4.48
N GLU A 287 5.62 13.19 4.67
CA GLU A 287 5.93 14.17 3.64
C GLU A 287 6.64 13.51 2.47
N TYR A 288 7.75 12.82 2.72
CA TYR A 288 8.55 12.17 1.70
C TYR A 288 7.75 11.13 0.90
N VAL A 289 6.97 10.29 1.59
CA VAL A 289 6.22 9.21 0.91
C VAL A 289 4.98 9.69 0.16
N SER A 290 4.49 10.87 0.50
CA SER A 290 3.28 11.45 -0.10
C SER A 290 3.60 12.55 -1.12
N GLU A 291 4.87 12.95 -1.20
CA GLU A 291 5.35 14.03 -2.05
C GLU A 291 4.91 13.91 -3.53
N PRO A 292 4.94 12.72 -4.16
CA PRO A 292 4.46 12.60 -5.54
C PRO A 292 2.99 12.96 -5.75
N ILE A 293 2.16 12.71 -4.74
CA ILE A 293 0.73 12.98 -4.76
C ILE A 293 0.51 14.50 -4.60
N PHE A 294 1.21 15.10 -3.65
CA PHE A 294 1.07 16.53 -3.36
C PHE A 294 1.51 17.42 -4.53
N ARG A 295 2.58 17.05 -5.24
CA ARG A 295 3.06 17.81 -6.41
C ARG A 295 2.00 17.95 -7.50
N LYS A 296 1.12 16.94 -7.66
CA LYS A 296 0.05 16.97 -8.66
C LYS A 296 -1.14 17.83 -8.23
N ILE A 297 -1.54 17.73 -6.96
CA ILE A 297 -2.87 18.20 -6.52
C ILE A 297 -2.83 19.54 -5.78
N LEU A 298 -1.78 19.82 -5.01
CA LEU A 298 -1.73 21.01 -4.15
C LEU A 298 -1.40 22.28 -4.96
N LYS A 299 -1.93 23.44 -4.52
CA LYS A 299 -1.66 24.75 -5.13
C LYS A 299 -0.25 25.25 -4.87
N MET A 300 0.27 25.01 -3.67
CA MET A 300 1.54 25.56 -3.18
C MET A 300 2.42 24.45 -2.59
N LYS A 301 3.74 24.65 -2.62
CA LYS A 301 4.71 23.70 -2.04
C LYS A 301 4.50 23.50 -0.53
N ASP A 302 4.02 24.52 0.18
CA ASP A 302 3.80 24.48 1.63
C ASP A 302 2.47 23.79 2.03
N GLY A 303 1.67 23.31 1.07
CA GLY A 303 0.37 22.71 1.38
C GLY A 303 0.44 21.48 2.30
N PHE A 304 1.59 20.78 2.36
CA PHE A 304 1.78 19.70 3.34
C PHE A 304 1.85 20.21 4.79
N LYS A 305 2.47 21.38 5.02
CA LYS A 305 2.49 22.01 6.35
C LYS A 305 1.07 22.31 6.83
N GLU A 306 0.22 22.81 5.95
CA GLU A 306 -1.19 23.06 6.26
C GLU A 306 -1.96 21.77 6.56
N ILE A 307 -1.72 20.68 5.81
CA ILE A 307 -2.28 19.35 6.08
C ILE A 307 -1.85 18.86 7.46
N TYR A 308 -0.57 19.02 7.79
CA TYR A 308 -0.02 18.63 9.08
C TYR A 308 -0.68 19.41 10.23
N GLU A 309 -0.77 20.73 10.12
CA GLU A 309 -1.43 21.59 11.11
C GLU A 309 -2.92 21.29 11.24
N PHE A 310 -3.62 20.97 10.14
CA PHE A 310 -5.00 20.54 10.17
C PHE A 310 -5.18 19.20 10.89
N SER A 311 -4.27 18.25 10.66
CA SER A 311 -4.30 16.94 11.34
C SER A 311 -4.09 17.04 12.86
N ASP A 312 -3.44 18.12 13.30
CA ASP A 312 -3.19 18.44 14.71
C ASP A 312 -4.39 19.07 15.42
N LYS A 313 -5.30 19.70 14.66
CA LYS A 313 -6.50 20.35 15.20
C LYS A 313 -7.52 19.33 15.75
N GLY A 314 -8.22 19.73 16.81
CA GLY A 314 -9.24 18.95 17.53
C GLY A 314 -10.53 18.70 16.74
N VAL A 315 -11.63 18.42 17.44
CA VAL A 315 -12.95 18.23 16.82
C VAL A 315 -13.40 19.54 16.15
N PHE A 316 -13.81 19.46 14.89
CA PHE A 316 -14.29 20.61 14.12
C PHE A 316 -15.79 20.79 14.36
N SER A 317 -16.20 21.94 14.88
CA SER A 317 -17.62 22.28 15.07
C SER A 317 -18.09 23.29 14.02
N ASN A 318 -19.22 23.00 13.38
CA ASN A 318 -20.05 23.93 12.59
C ASN A 318 -19.35 24.62 11.41
N ILE A 319 -18.68 23.86 10.54
CA ILE A 319 -18.22 24.37 9.24
C ILE A 319 -19.23 23.92 8.18
N GLU A 320 -19.92 24.88 7.54
CA GLU A 320 -20.72 24.63 6.34
C GLU A 320 -19.90 25.05 5.10
N PRO A 321 -19.91 24.26 4.01
CA PRO A 321 -19.33 24.68 2.75
C PRO A 321 -20.10 25.88 2.18
N ASP A 322 -19.40 26.91 1.72
CA ASP A 322 -20.00 28.09 1.07
C ASP A 322 -20.59 27.78 -0.33
N ASP A 323 -20.40 26.56 -0.85
CA ASP A 323 -20.88 26.13 -2.17
C ASP A 323 -22.00 25.08 -2.10
N SER A 324 -22.92 25.15 -3.07
CA SER A 324 -24.04 24.22 -3.23
C SER A 324 -23.60 22.89 -3.82
N ASN A 325 -22.63 22.22 -3.19
CA ASN A 325 -22.12 20.94 -3.65
C ASN A 325 -23.13 19.82 -3.33
N ARG A 326 -24.00 19.53 -4.32
CA ARG A 326 -25.08 18.53 -4.22
C ARG A 326 -24.63 17.16 -3.76
N SER A 327 -23.37 16.76 -3.98
CA SER A 327 -22.86 15.47 -3.55
C SER A 327 -22.79 15.36 -2.02
N LEU A 328 -22.37 16.43 -1.34
CA LEU A 328 -22.31 16.47 0.13
C LEU A 328 -23.69 16.58 0.78
N GLU A 329 -24.70 17.09 0.07
CA GLU A 329 -26.08 17.08 0.55
C GLU A 329 -26.62 15.66 0.75
N VAL A 330 -26.16 14.69 -0.06
CA VAL A 330 -26.59 13.29 0.03
C VAL A 330 -26.03 12.61 1.29
N ILE A 331 -24.84 13.01 1.74
CA ILE A 331 -24.19 12.49 2.95
C ILE A 331 -25.07 12.73 4.20
N LYS A 332 -25.87 13.80 4.22
CA LYS A 332 -26.77 14.12 5.34
C LYS A 332 -27.79 13.02 5.65
N TYR A 333 -28.06 12.14 4.70
CA TYR A 333 -28.98 11.02 4.85
C TYR A 333 -28.29 9.70 5.22
N ILE A 334 -26.95 9.68 5.33
CA ILE A 334 -26.12 8.47 5.39
C ILE A 334 -25.35 8.35 6.71
N VAL A 335 -24.95 9.47 7.32
CA VAL A 335 -24.04 9.55 8.47
C VAL A 335 -24.57 10.51 9.55
N GLU A 336 -24.04 10.41 10.76
CA GLU A 336 -24.48 11.23 11.90
C GLU A 336 -24.04 12.69 11.77
N ARG A 337 -24.66 13.59 12.54
CA ARG A 337 -24.42 15.05 12.43
C ARG A 337 -22.96 15.45 12.66
N ASP A 338 -22.29 14.82 13.62
CA ASP A 338 -20.90 15.10 13.93
C ASP A 338 -19.95 14.63 12.80
N GLU A 339 -20.31 13.54 12.12
CA GLU A 339 -19.60 13.01 10.96
C GLU A 339 -19.76 13.96 9.76
N ILE A 340 -20.96 14.50 9.55
CA ILE A 340 -21.22 15.53 8.52
C ILE A 340 -20.37 16.78 8.76
N ASN A 341 -20.32 17.26 10.01
CA ASN A 341 -19.51 18.43 10.36
C ASN A 341 -18.02 18.19 10.08
N TYR A 342 -17.52 17.00 10.41
CA TYR A 342 -16.15 16.62 10.10
C TYR A 342 -15.88 16.56 8.60
N ILE A 343 -16.77 15.92 7.83
CA ILE A 343 -16.63 15.80 6.37
C ILE A 343 -16.68 17.18 5.70
N ASN A 344 -17.57 18.07 6.13
CA ASN A 344 -17.65 19.44 5.61
C ASN A 344 -16.39 20.25 5.94
N ALA A 345 -15.92 20.19 7.18
CA ALA A 345 -14.67 20.83 7.60
C ALA A 345 -13.48 20.34 6.75
N LEU A 346 -13.42 19.03 6.53
CA LEU A 346 -12.40 18.40 5.71
C LEU A 346 -12.51 18.85 4.24
N TYR A 347 -13.73 18.90 3.68
CA TYR A 347 -13.95 19.36 2.32
C TYR A 347 -13.48 20.81 2.11
N VAL A 348 -13.92 21.73 2.96
CA VAL A 348 -13.53 23.16 2.90
C VAL A 348 -12.01 23.29 3.00
N PHE A 349 -11.39 22.58 3.93
CA PHE A 349 -9.94 22.56 4.07
C PHE A 349 -9.24 22.05 2.80
N LEU A 350 -9.62 20.88 2.29
CA LEU A 350 -8.99 20.29 1.10
C LEU A 350 -9.17 21.18 -0.14
N LYS A 351 -10.33 21.83 -0.29
CA LYS A 351 -10.62 22.78 -1.37
C LYS A 351 -9.70 24.00 -1.34
N ASN A 352 -9.39 24.50 -0.14
CA ASN A 352 -8.51 25.65 0.02
C ASN A 352 -7.09 25.34 -0.45
N ILE A 353 -6.56 24.16 -0.12
CA ILE A 353 -5.16 23.79 -0.41
C ILE A 353 -4.95 23.15 -1.81
N SER A 354 -5.99 22.58 -2.41
CA SER A 354 -5.92 21.88 -3.70
C SER A 354 -6.25 22.77 -4.89
N LYS A 355 -5.70 22.45 -6.06
CA LYS A 355 -6.01 23.13 -7.34
C LYS A 355 -7.50 22.96 -7.68
N THR A 356 -8.08 23.98 -8.30
CA THR A 356 -9.53 24.08 -8.58
C THR A 356 -10.09 22.90 -9.38
N GLU A 357 -9.30 22.37 -10.31
CA GLU A 357 -9.62 21.19 -11.13
C GLU A 357 -9.84 19.89 -10.33
N TYR A 358 -9.45 19.82 -9.05
CA TYR A 358 -9.69 18.64 -8.20
C TYR A 358 -10.91 18.78 -7.27
N HIS A 359 -11.52 19.96 -7.17
CA HIS A 359 -12.54 20.25 -6.14
C HIS A 359 -13.79 19.38 -6.24
N GLU A 360 -14.25 19.09 -7.45
CA GLU A 360 -15.39 18.19 -7.68
C GLU A 360 -15.05 16.75 -7.28
N TYR A 361 -13.89 16.25 -7.70
CA TYR A 361 -13.44 14.88 -7.40
C TYR A 361 -13.19 14.66 -5.91
N ILE A 362 -12.67 15.65 -5.19
CA ILE A 362 -12.54 15.59 -3.72
C ILE A 362 -13.91 15.42 -3.06
N SER A 363 -14.92 16.17 -3.50
CA SER A 363 -16.30 16.02 -3.00
C SER A 363 -16.83 14.60 -3.25
N VAL A 364 -16.63 14.07 -4.46
CA VAL A 364 -17.03 12.70 -4.81
C VAL A 364 -16.35 11.67 -3.91
N VAL A 365 -15.04 11.76 -3.70
CA VAL A 365 -14.31 10.82 -2.81
C VAL A 365 -14.85 10.86 -1.39
N LEU A 366 -15.09 12.05 -0.84
CA LEU A 366 -15.65 12.20 0.51
C LEU A 366 -17.03 11.55 0.62
N CYS A 367 -17.85 11.62 -0.43
CA CYS A 367 -19.13 10.92 -0.48
C CYS A 367 -18.96 9.39 -0.52
N LEU A 368 -18.06 8.89 -1.37
CA LEU A 368 -17.79 7.44 -1.51
C LEU A 368 -17.22 6.86 -0.21
N LYS A 369 -16.44 7.64 0.53
CA LYS A 369 -15.80 7.24 1.77
C LYS A 369 -16.54 7.70 3.03
N ALA A 370 -17.76 8.23 2.91
CA ALA A 370 -18.52 8.79 4.03
C ALA A 370 -18.63 7.81 5.22
N PHE A 371 -18.90 6.53 4.94
CA PHE A 371 -19.01 5.47 5.95
C PHE A 371 -17.70 5.19 6.71
N CYS A 372 -16.55 5.50 6.10
CA CYS A 372 -15.25 5.31 6.73
C CYS A 372 -14.99 6.33 7.86
N PHE A 373 -15.78 7.40 7.92
CA PHE A 373 -15.68 8.43 8.96
C PHE A 373 -16.59 8.16 10.18
N LYS A 374 -17.33 7.04 10.19
CA LYS A 374 -18.27 6.66 11.28
C LYS A 374 -17.66 6.54 12.68
N LYS A 375 -16.34 6.46 12.76
CA LYS A 375 -15.58 6.63 13.99
C LYS A 375 -14.64 7.78 13.75
N ILE A 376 -14.95 8.95 14.32
CA ILE A 376 -14.10 10.14 14.23
C ILE A 376 -12.66 9.71 14.49
N VAL A 377 -11.81 9.87 13.48
CA VAL A 377 -10.41 9.47 13.57
C VAL A 377 -9.72 10.44 14.53
N THR A 378 -9.59 10.06 15.80
CA THR A 378 -8.99 10.93 16.83
C THR A 378 -7.46 10.93 16.77
N CYS A 379 -6.86 9.92 16.15
CA CYS A 379 -5.40 9.78 16.00
C CYS A 379 -4.84 10.64 14.87
N LYS A 380 -3.88 11.52 15.19
CA LYS A 380 -3.22 12.45 14.25
C LYS A 380 -2.61 11.73 13.04
N GLN A 381 -1.91 10.61 13.26
CA GLN A 381 -1.30 9.84 12.16
C GLN A 381 -2.34 9.28 11.18
N LYS A 382 -3.47 8.79 11.70
CA LYS A 382 -4.56 8.25 10.89
C LYS A 382 -5.31 9.35 10.12
N LYS A 383 -5.54 10.51 10.74
CA LYS A 383 -6.09 11.69 10.04
C LYS A 383 -5.20 12.11 8.87
N LEU A 384 -3.90 12.25 9.13
CA LEU A 384 -2.92 12.62 8.11
C LEU A 384 -2.95 11.64 6.93
N ARG A 385 -2.90 10.33 7.21
CA ARG A 385 -3.00 9.28 6.19
C ARG A 385 -4.28 9.38 5.35
N SER A 386 -5.43 9.55 6.02
CA SER A 386 -6.73 9.65 5.35
C SER A 386 -6.78 10.85 4.40
N ILE A 387 -6.23 12.01 4.81
CA ILE A 387 -6.15 13.20 3.95
C ILE A 387 -5.36 12.90 2.67
N VAL A 388 -4.18 12.27 2.80
CA VAL A 388 -3.35 11.95 1.62
C VAL A 388 -4.07 10.97 0.69
N GLU A 389 -4.73 9.96 1.24
CA GLU A 389 -5.48 8.99 0.45
C GLU A 389 -6.67 9.62 -0.27
N ILE A 390 -7.42 10.51 0.37
CA ILE A 390 -8.52 11.25 -0.27
C ILE A 390 -8.02 12.06 -1.47
N LEU A 391 -6.91 12.77 -1.28
CA LEU A 391 -6.27 13.53 -2.36
C LEU A 391 -5.86 12.59 -3.51
N PHE A 392 -5.20 11.47 -3.20
CA PHE A 392 -4.82 10.48 -4.20
C PHE A 392 -6.03 9.92 -4.98
N LEU A 393 -7.08 9.52 -4.28
CA LEU A 393 -8.30 9.02 -4.93
C LEU A 393 -8.96 10.08 -5.81
N ALA A 394 -8.89 11.35 -5.43
CA ALA A 394 -9.40 12.44 -6.26
C ALA A 394 -8.59 12.60 -7.55
N ASP A 395 -7.27 12.43 -7.50
CA ASP A 395 -6.40 12.41 -8.69
C ASP A 395 -6.71 11.23 -9.60
N VAL A 396 -6.92 10.04 -9.03
CA VAL A 396 -7.35 8.86 -9.80
C VAL A 396 -8.69 9.12 -10.48
N LEU A 397 -9.72 9.56 -9.75
CA LEU A 397 -11.04 9.83 -10.34
C LEU A 397 -10.97 10.89 -11.45
N LYS A 398 -10.15 11.93 -11.27
CA LYS A 398 -9.94 12.95 -12.31
C LYS A 398 -9.35 12.35 -13.58
N ILE A 399 -8.27 11.57 -13.45
CA ILE A 399 -7.58 10.96 -14.60
C ILE A 399 -8.53 10.04 -15.35
N GLU A 400 -9.25 9.17 -14.65
CA GLU A 400 -10.14 8.20 -15.26
C GLU A 400 -11.34 8.87 -15.96
N PHE A 401 -11.95 9.88 -15.31
CA PHE A 401 -13.05 10.63 -15.91
C PHE A 401 -12.61 11.47 -17.13
N GLU A 402 -11.42 12.06 -17.09
CA GLU A 402 -10.87 12.79 -18.24
C GLU A 402 -10.50 11.86 -19.40
N ASN A 403 -10.04 10.63 -19.11
CA ASN A 403 -9.76 9.63 -20.13
C ASN A 403 -11.04 9.11 -20.80
N GLU A 404 -12.09 8.84 -20.03
CA GLU A 404 -13.41 8.49 -20.59
C GLU A 404 -13.98 9.59 -21.48
N ASN A 405 -13.88 10.86 -21.06
CA ASN A 405 -14.35 12.00 -21.86
C ASN A 405 -13.51 12.20 -23.15
N LYS A 406 -12.20 11.97 -23.10
CA LYS A 406 -11.34 11.98 -24.29
C LYS A 406 -11.73 10.87 -25.26
N ASN A 407 -11.98 9.67 -24.77
CA ASN A 407 -12.41 8.53 -25.59
C ASN A 407 -13.83 8.71 -26.14
N ALA A 408 -14.75 9.35 -25.40
CA ALA A 408 -16.06 9.74 -25.89
C ALA A 408 -15.98 10.83 -26.99
N SER A 409 -15.04 11.76 -26.89
CA SER A 409 -14.79 12.79 -27.92
C SER A 409 -14.11 12.26 -29.19
N ALA A 410 -13.51 11.06 -29.13
CA ALA A 410 -12.99 10.34 -30.29
C ALA A 410 -14.09 9.62 -31.09
N ILE A 411 -15.32 9.57 -30.58
CA ILE A 411 -16.51 9.15 -31.33
C ILE A 411 -17.04 10.37 -32.10
N ASN A 412 -16.31 10.76 -33.15
CA ASN A 412 -16.80 11.74 -34.10
C ASN A 412 -17.92 11.13 -34.95
N THR A 413 -19.14 11.59 -34.70
CA THR A 413 -20.16 11.96 -35.69
C THR A 413 -20.19 11.15 -37.00
N HIS A 414 -20.86 10.00 -36.99
CA HIS A 414 -21.67 9.66 -38.16
C HIS A 414 -22.94 10.51 -38.11
N LYS A 415 -22.89 11.66 -38.80
CA LYS A 415 -24.10 12.35 -39.25
C LYS A 415 -24.88 11.37 -40.13
N ALA A 416 -26.06 10.98 -39.67
CA ALA A 416 -27.08 10.44 -40.55
C ALA A 416 -27.44 11.55 -41.56
N ASN A 417 -27.10 11.34 -42.83
CA ASN A 417 -27.77 12.05 -43.91
C ASN A 417 -29.12 11.34 -44.14
N LEU A 418 -30.15 12.17 -44.23
CA LEU A 418 -31.57 11.92 -44.52
C LEU A 418 -31.91 10.62 -45.25
#